data_AF-A0A955H9E7-F1
#
_entry.id   AF-A0A955H9E7-F1
#
_cell.length_a   1.000
_cell.length_b   1.000
_cell.length_c   1.000
_cell.angle_alpha   90.00
_cell.angle_beta   90.00
_cell.angle_gamma   90.00
#
_symmetry.space_group_name_H-M   'P 1'
#
loop_
_entity.id
_entity.type
_entity.pdbx_description
1 polymer ?
#
loop_
_entity_poly.entity_id
_entity_poly.type
_entity_poly.pdbx_seq_one_letter_code
_entity_poly.pdbx_strand_id
1 'polypeptide(L)'
;NRAHEQKALLSSDAVRYFVETTTGEVERNEALDAVIAEAKKNYPLEDGWIVINESRMQNLCAVCQANFVATKEAKEEFVPATIPEGSGSLAEAIVTGNVVAAYEMIGNRPMFALADAASDLDSVYRNRKGGNEIVSDMLSAETANLSDEQIKNMIAALTSALDGTYTDEASAVKMAIMKAVKEAA
;
A
#
# COMPACT_ATOMS: atom_id res chain seq x y z
N ASN A 1 13.11 -24.52 8.30
CA ASN A 1 14.20 -25.01 7.41
C ASN A 1 13.71 -25.97 6.32
N ARG A 2 12.43 -25.87 5.91
CA ARG A 2 11.76 -26.84 5.01
C ARG A 2 12.39 -26.97 3.61
N ALA A 3 12.83 -25.86 3.01
CA ALA A 3 13.52 -25.90 1.71
C ALA A 3 14.85 -26.65 1.78
N HIS A 4 15.64 -26.42 2.84
CA HIS A 4 16.91 -27.11 3.06
C HIS A 4 16.72 -28.61 3.34
N GLU A 5 15.67 -28.98 4.07
CA GLU A 5 15.30 -30.39 4.29
C GLU A 5 15.02 -31.14 2.98
N GLN A 6 14.63 -30.41 1.92
CA GLN A 6 14.39 -30.95 0.58
C GLN A 6 15.53 -30.71 -0.41
N LYS A 7 16.71 -30.27 0.05
CA LYS A 7 17.85 -29.90 -0.79
C LYS A 7 17.51 -28.80 -1.82
N ALA A 8 16.76 -27.79 -1.41
CA ALA A 8 16.45 -26.63 -2.22
C ALA A 8 17.11 -25.36 -1.67
N LEU A 9 17.70 -24.56 -2.56
CA LEU A 9 18.22 -23.22 -2.26
C LEU A 9 17.31 -22.19 -2.90
N LEU A 10 16.83 -21.24 -2.09
CA LEU A 10 15.98 -20.15 -2.54
C LEU A 10 16.79 -18.85 -2.54
N SER A 11 16.72 -18.07 -3.61
CA SER A 11 17.28 -16.71 -3.58
C SER A 11 16.46 -15.80 -2.66
N SER A 12 17.07 -14.73 -2.14
CA SER A 12 16.37 -13.76 -1.29
C SER A 12 15.11 -13.18 -1.96
N ASP A 13 15.20 -12.88 -3.26
CA ASP A 13 14.07 -12.35 -4.04
C ASP A 13 12.97 -13.40 -4.25
N ALA A 14 13.34 -14.68 -4.43
CA ALA A 14 12.37 -15.77 -4.51
C ALA A 14 11.59 -15.93 -3.21
N VAL A 15 12.28 -15.84 -2.06
CA VAL A 15 11.65 -15.89 -0.73
C VAL A 15 10.72 -14.71 -0.54
N ARG A 16 11.16 -13.50 -0.89
CA ARG A 16 10.37 -12.29 -0.77
C ARG A 16 9.08 -12.40 -1.60
N TYR A 17 9.18 -12.72 -2.89
CA TYR A 17 8.02 -12.92 -3.76
C TYR A 17 7.07 -13.99 -3.22
N PHE A 18 7.61 -15.12 -2.77
CA PHE A 18 6.83 -16.23 -2.23
C PHE A 18 6.04 -15.82 -0.97
N VAL A 19 6.66 -15.10 -0.04
CA VAL A 19 6.01 -14.62 1.20
C VAL A 19 4.95 -13.54 0.91
N GLU A 20 5.20 -12.66 -0.06
CA GLU A 20 4.25 -11.62 -0.48
C GLU A 20 2.99 -12.20 -1.13
N THR A 21 3.09 -13.39 -1.75
CA THR A 21 2.02 -14.00 -2.56
C THR A 21 1.36 -15.23 -1.90
N THR A 22 1.66 -15.50 -0.63
CA THR A 22 1.07 -16.63 0.11
C THR A 22 0.59 -16.21 1.51
N THR A 23 -0.55 -16.75 1.92
CA THR A 23 -1.23 -16.39 3.16
C THR A 23 -1.28 -17.56 4.14
N GLY A 24 -0.81 -17.34 5.37
CA GLY A 24 -0.80 -18.36 6.40
C GLY A 24 0.27 -19.44 6.23
N GLU A 25 0.55 -20.17 7.32
CA GLU A 25 1.66 -21.12 7.39
C GLU A 25 1.39 -22.44 6.65
N VAL A 26 0.14 -22.91 6.64
CA VAL A 26 -0.25 -24.18 5.99
C VAL A 26 -0.12 -24.07 4.47
N GLU A 27 -0.70 -23.04 3.87
CA GLU A 27 -0.61 -22.77 2.42
C GLU A 27 0.85 -22.60 1.97
N ARG A 28 1.65 -21.85 2.74
CA ARG A 28 3.09 -21.67 2.45
C ARG A 28 3.84 -22.98 2.40
N ASN A 29 3.55 -23.88 3.33
CA ASN A 29 4.22 -25.16 3.40
C ASN A 29 3.87 -26.06 2.21
N GLU A 30 2.58 -26.12 1.86
CA GLU A 30 2.10 -26.92 0.72
C GLU A 30 2.56 -26.34 -0.62
N ALA A 31 2.47 -25.03 -0.80
CA ALA A 31 2.91 -24.33 -2.00
C ALA A 31 4.43 -24.49 -2.20
N LEU A 32 5.22 -24.40 -1.13
CA LEU A 32 6.67 -24.56 -1.21
C LEU A 32 7.06 -25.99 -1.62
N ASP A 33 6.39 -27.01 -1.06
CA ASP A 33 6.63 -28.41 -1.44
C ASP A 33 6.29 -28.66 -2.90
N ALA A 34 5.16 -28.12 -3.38
CA ALA A 34 4.75 -28.23 -4.77
C ALA A 34 5.77 -27.57 -5.72
N VAL A 35 6.23 -26.36 -5.39
CA VAL A 35 7.26 -25.65 -6.15
C VAL A 35 8.56 -26.46 -6.22
N ILE A 36 9.03 -26.99 -5.09
CA ILE A 36 10.28 -27.76 -5.05
C ILE A 36 10.15 -29.06 -5.84
N ALA A 37 9.01 -29.76 -5.73
CA ALA A 37 8.74 -30.98 -6.48
C ALA A 37 8.73 -30.72 -7.99
N GLU A 38 8.12 -29.61 -8.43
CA GLU A 38 8.06 -29.25 -9.84
C GLU A 38 9.40 -28.72 -10.36
N ALA A 39 10.14 -27.97 -9.54
CA ALA A 39 11.49 -27.50 -9.87
C ALA A 39 12.44 -28.65 -10.18
N LYS A 40 12.38 -29.74 -9.39
CA LYS A 40 13.21 -30.93 -9.57
C LYS A 40 12.90 -31.72 -10.84
N LYS A 41 11.70 -31.56 -11.43
CA LYS A 41 11.35 -32.18 -12.72
C LYS A 41 11.88 -31.37 -13.90
N ASN A 42 11.87 -30.04 -13.76
CA ASN A 42 12.05 -29.13 -14.89
C ASN A 42 13.42 -28.46 -14.96
N TYR A 43 14.21 -28.48 -13.88
CA TYR A 43 15.51 -27.83 -13.83
C TYR A 43 16.61 -28.78 -13.34
N PRO A 44 17.85 -28.59 -13.81
CA PRO A 44 18.98 -29.38 -13.36
C PRO A 44 19.30 -29.12 -11.88
N LEU A 45 19.86 -30.15 -11.24
CA LEU A 45 20.40 -30.06 -9.89
C LEU A 45 21.86 -29.60 -9.95
N GLU A 46 22.21 -28.65 -9.09
CA GLU A 46 23.58 -28.17 -8.88
C GLU A 46 24.10 -28.81 -7.59
N ASP A 47 25.07 -29.71 -7.70
CA ASP A 47 25.62 -30.47 -6.56
C ASP A 47 24.57 -31.19 -5.71
N GLY A 48 23.49 -31.66 -6.36
CA GLY A 48 22.38 -32.33 -5.70
C GLY A 48 21.36 -31.38 -5.05
N TRP A 49 21.50 -30.07 -5.26
CA TRP A 49 20.57 -29.05 -4.81
C TRP A 49 19.78 -28.46 -5.98
N ILE A 50 18.52 -28.14 -5.72
CA ILE A 50 17.70 -27.38 -6.67
C ILE A 50 17.77 -25.90 -6.32
N VAL A 51 18.22 -25.08 -7.26
CA VAL A 51 18.29 -23.63 -7.08
C VAL A 51 17.04 -22.97 -7.65
N ILE A 52 16.34 -22.20 -6.84
CA ILE A 52 15.11 -21.51 -7.22
C ILE A 52 15.33 -20.02 -7.01
N ASN A 53 15.51 -19.30 -8.13
CA ASN A 53 15.53 -17.84 -8.15
C ASN A 53 14.11 -17.28 -8.32
N GLU A 54 13.96 -15.96 -8.28
CA GLU A 54 12.66 -15.29 -8.38
C GLU A 54 11.87 -15.71 -9.62
N SER A 55 12.51 -15.71 -10.80
CA SER A 55 11.86 -16.10 -12.05
C SER A 55 11.35 -17.55 -12.03
N ARG A 56 12.13 -18.49 -11.48
CA ARG A 56 11.69 -19.88 -11.30
C ARG A 56 10.53 -19.98 -10.32
N MET A 57 10.57 -19.24 -9.21
CA MET A 57 9.49 -19.19 -8.23
C MET A 57 8.19 -18.66 -8.86
N GLN A 58 8.27 -17.57 -9.61
CA GLN A 58 7.13 -16.99 -10.34
C GLN A 58 6.51 -17.99 -11.31
N ASN A 59 7.32 -18.77 -12.03
CA ASN A 59 6.83 -19.73 -13.02
C ASN A 59 6.26 -21.02 -12.42
N LEU A 60 6.81 -21.49 -11.30
CA LEU A 60 6.46 -22.79 -10.71
C LEU A 60 5.36 -22.69 -9.66
N CYS A 61 5.24 -21.56 -8.97
CA CYS A 61 4.30 -21.43 -7.86
C CYS A 61 2.91 -21.06 -8.35
N ALA A 62 2.08 -22.07 -8.64
CA ALA A 62 0.69 -21.87 -9.08
C ALA A 62 -0.15 -21.08 -8.07
N VAL A 63 0.03 -21.31 -6.78
CA VAL A 63 -0.64 -20.54 -5.71
C VAL A 63 -0.17 -19.09 -5.73
N CYS A 64 1.13 -18.86 -5.89
CA CYS A 64 1.67 -17.51 -6.00
C CYS A 64 1.15 -16.79 -7.24
N GLN A 65 1.01 -17.49 -8.38
CA GLN A 65 0.42 -16.91 -9.59
C GLN A 65 -1.07 -16.61 -9.39
N ALA A 66 -1.83 -17.53 -8.81
CA ALA A 66 -3.25 -17.32 -8.53
C ALA A 66 -3.47 -16.16 -7.55
N ASN A 67 -2.64 -16.04 -6.51
CA ASN A 67 -2.69 -14.95 -5.55
C ASN A 67 -2.11 -13.65 -6.12
N PHE A 68 -1.12 -13.72 -7.01
CA PHE A 68 -0.60 -12.57 -7.74
C PHE A 68 -1.62 -12.04 -8.74
N VAL A 69 -2.35 -12.92 -9.43
CA VAL A 69 -3.47 -12.56 -10.30
C VAL A 69 -4.62 -12.05 -9.46
N ALA A 70 -4.99 -12.69 -8.35
CA ALA A 70 -6.00 -12.17 -7.43
C ALA A 70 -5.60 -10.81 -6.83
N THR A 71 -4.31 -10.56 -6.56
CA THR A 71 -3.82 -9.23 -6.13
C THR A 71 -3.59 -8.27 -7.29
N LYS A 72 -3.50 -8.73 -8.53
CA LYS A 72 -3.49 -7.90 -9.75
C LYS A 72 -4.87 -7.61 -10.31
N GLU A 73 -5.86 -8.43 -9.99
CA GLU A 73 -7.28 -8.27 -10.31
C GLU A 73 -7.99 -7.54 -9.15
N ALA A 74 -7.52 -7.71 -7.90
CA ALA A 74 -7.88 -6.85 -6.76
C ALA A 74 -7.02 -5.59 -6.65
N LYS A 75 -5.90 -5.51 -7.38
CA LYS A 75 -5.47 -4.20 -7.91
C LYS A 75 -6.40 -3.97 -9.07
N GLU A 76 -7.55 -3.40 -8.75
CA GLU A 76 -8.38 -2.77 -9.76
C GLU A 76 -7.44 -2.03 -10.73
N GLU A 77 -7.67 -2.19 -12.04
CA GLU A 77 -7.39 -1.07 -12.94
C GLU A 77 -7.75 0.20 -12.17
N PHE A 78 -6.97 1.26 -12.28
CA PHE A 78 -7.42 2.57 -11.83
C PHE A 78 -8.63 2.96 -12.69
N VAL A 79 -9.78 2.35 -12.41
CA VAL A 79 -11.09 2.95 -12.57
C VAL A 79 -11.08 3.96 -11.45
N PRO A 80 -11.04 5.28 -11.74
CA PRO A 80 -11.27 6.25 -10.70
C PRO A 80 -12.57 5.82 -10.05
N ALA A 81 -12.50 5.51 -8.76
CA ALA A 81 -13.69 5.19 -7.99
C ALA A 81 -14.69 6.28 -8.33
N THR A 82 -15.85 5.92 -8.86
CA THR A 82 -16.99 6.83 -8.77
C THR A 82 -17.14 7.05 -7.29
N ILE A 83 -16.64 8.19 -6.82
CA ILE A 83 -16.58 8.55 -5.41
C ILE A 83 -18.00 8.37 -4.91
N PRO A 84 -18.27 7.42 -4.00
CA PRO A 84 -19.59 7.31 -3.42
C PRO A 84 -19.88 8.65 -2.78
N GLU A 85 -20.90 9.35 -3.27
CA GLU A 85 -21.41 10.55 -2.61
C GLU A 85 -21.72 10.15 -1.16
N GLY A 86 -20.86 10.58 -0.22
CA GLY A 86 -21.09 10.45 1.22
C GLY A 86 -20.20 9.51 2.02
N SER A 87 -19.21 8.79 1.47
CA SER A 87 -18.14 8.20 2.31
C SER A 87 -17.00 9.21 2.45
N GLY A 88 -17.07 10.06 3.46
CA GLY A 88 -16.08 11.12 3.67
C GLY A 88 -14.65 10.57 3.69
N SER A 89 -13.77 11.06 2.81
CA SER A 89 -12.36 10.64 2.81
C SER A 89 -11.62 11.24 4.01
N LEU A 90 -10.46 10.68 4.38
CA LEU A 90 -9.65 11.26 5.45
C LEU A 90 -9.21 12.69 5.09
N ALA A 91 -8.91 12.98 3.82
CA ALA A 91 -8.59 14.33 3.37
C ALA A 91 -9.75 15.29 3.61
N GLU A 92 -10.97 14.83 3.34
CA GLU A 92 -12.21 15.58 3.60
C GLU A 92 -12.42 15.87 5.09
N ALA A 93 -12.22 14.88 5.96
CA ALA A 93 -12.28 15.07 7.41
C ALA A 93 -11.21 16.08 7.91
N ILE A 94 -10.02 16.08 7.27
CA ILE A 94 -8.95 17.01 7.60
C ILE A 94 -9.30 18.43 7.16
N VAL A 95 -9.77 18.65 5.93
CA VAL A 95 -10.08 20.02 5.43
C VAL A 95 -11.29 20.63 6.12
N THR A 96 -12.26 19.81 6.55
CA THR A 96 -13.43 20.26 7.34
C THR A 96 -13.10 20.49 8.82
N GLY A 97 -11.87 20.19 9.24
CA GLY A 97 -11.43 20.31 10.64
C GLY A 97 -12.06 19.30 11.59
N ASN A 98 -12.69 18.23 11.09
CA ASN A 98 -13.28 17.18 11.90
C ASN A 98 -12.21 16.18 12.39
N VAL A 99 -11.46 16.58 13.42
CA VAL A 99 -10.38 15.78 14.01
C VAL A 99 -10.87 14.42 14.53
N VAL A 100 -12.10 14.35 15.05
CA VAL A 100 -12.67 13.10 15.59
C VAL A 100 -12.86 12.09 14.47
N ALA A 101 -13.52 12.50 13.37
CA ALA A 101 -13.70 11.65 12.20
C ALA A 101 -12.34 11.27 11.58
N ALA A 102 -11.42 12.23 11.48
CA ALA A 102 -10.08 11.99 10.95
C ALA A 102 -9.33 10.90 11.75
N TYR A 103 -9.48 10.87 13.08
CA TYR A 103 -8.84 9.84 13.91
C TYR A 103 -9.47 8.46 13.80
N GLU A 104 -10.79 8.39 13.61
CA GLU A 104 -11.48 7.12 13.39
C GLU A 104 -11.10 6.50 12.03
N MET A 105 -10.85 7.33 11.01
CA MET A 105 -10.54 6.92 9.64
C MET A 105 -9.11 6.38 9.44
N ILE A 106 -8.18 6.65 10.37
CA ILE A 106 -6.80 6.10 10.31
C ILE A 106 -6.81 4.55 10.36
N GLY A 107 -7.75 3.97 11.09
CA GLY A 107 -7.92 2.53 11.23
C GLY A 107 -6.64 1.78 11.66
N ASN A 108 -6.45 0.59 11.10
CA ASN A 108 -5.33 -0.32 11.44
C ASN A 108 -4.08 -0.09 10.56
N ARG A 109 -4.16 0.78 9.55
CA ARG A 109 -3.08 1.04 8.57
C ARG A 109 -2.79 2.55 8.48
N PRO A 110 -2.29 3.14 9.57
CA PRO A 110 -2.25 4.59 9.73
C PRO A 110 -1.45 5.32 8.65
N MET A 111 -0.32 4.74 8.22
CA MET A 111 0.52 5.34 7.19
C MET A 111 -0.09 5.27 5.78
N PHE A 112 -0.90 4.25 5.50
CA PHE A 112 -1.60 4.16 4.21
C PHE A 112 -2.72 5.20 4.12
N ALA A 113 -3.53 5.32 5.16
CA ALA A 113 -4.57 6.34 5.22
C ALA A 113 -3.99 7.75 5.06
N LEU A 114 -2.83 8.01 5.68
CA LEU A 114 -2.12 9.29 5.54
C LEU A 114 -1.60 9.55 4.12
N ALA A 115 -1.05 8.53 3.47
CA ALA A 115 -0.58 8.63 2.10
C ALA A 115 -1.74 8.90 1.14
N ASP A 116 -2.88 8.22 1.33
CA ASP A 116 -4.09 8.44 0.53
C ASP A 116 -4.62 9.87 0.72
N ALA A 117 -4.72 10.35 1.97
CA ALA A 117 -5.15 11.72 2.25
C ALA A 117 -4.19 12.78 1.68
N ALA A 118 -2.87 12.53 1.72
CA ALA A 118 -1.89 13.41 1.09
C ALA A 118 -2.02 13.42 -0.44
N SER A 119 -2.31 12.26 -1.05
CA SER A 119 -2.55 12.13 -2.48
C SER A 119 -3.81 12.85 -2.95
N ASP A 120 -4.89 12.79 -2.17
CA ASP A 120 -6.13 13.53 -2.44
C ASP A 120 -5.88 15.04 -2.45
N LEU A 121 -5.16 15.56 -1.43
CA LEU A 121 -4.80 16.98 -1.36
C LEU A 121 -3.81 17.40 -2.45
N ASP A 122 -2.86 16.53 -2.83
CA ASP A 122 -1.96 16.80 -3.95
C ASP A 122 -2.72 16.85 -5.29
N SER A 123 -3.76 16.02 -5.46
CA SER A 123 -4.66 16.04 -6.61
C SER A 123 -5.42 17.37 -6.70
N VAL A 124 -5.95 17.88 -5.57
CA VAL A 124 -6.54 19.23 -5.49
C VAL A 124 -5.52 20.29 -5.91
N TYR A 125 -4.32 20.24 -5.33
CA TYR A 125 -3.27 21.22 -5.61
C TYR A 125 -2.89 21.25 -7.10
N ARG A 126 -2.71 20.08 -7.72
CA ARG A 126 -2.41 19.96 -9.16
C ARG A 126 -3.57 20.40 -10.04
N ASN A 127 -4.81 20.05 -9.69
CA ASN A 127 -6.01 20.49 -10.40
C ASN A 127 -6.08 22.03 -10.45
N ARG A 128 -5.81 22.71 -9.32
CA ARG A 128 -5.73 24.19 -9.25
C ARG A 128 -4.63 24.81 -10.11
N LYS A 129 -3.59 24.05 -10.45
CA LYS A 129 -2.52 24.48 -11.37
C LYS A 129 -2.84 24.21 -12.85
N GLY A 130 -4.07 23.80 -13.16
CA GLY A 130 -4.50 23.47 -14.52
C GLY A 130 -4.23 22.02 -14.92
N GLY A 131 -3.96 21.14 -13.94
CA GLY A 131 -3.95 19.69 -14.16
C GLY A 131 -5.35 19.14 -14.38
N ASN A 132 -5.44 17.88 -14.82
CA ASN A 132 -6.70 17.18 -15.08
C ASN A 132 -6.91 16.02 -14.09
N GLU A 133 -6.50 16.23 -12.82
CA GLU A 133 -6.67 15.23 -11.77
C GLU A 133 -8.14 15.14 -11.37
N ILE A 134 -8.60 13.94 -11.06
CA ILE A 134 -9.96 13.70 -10.56
C ILE A 134 -9.97 13.99 -9.06
N VAL A 135 -10.86 14.87 -8.64
CA VAL A 135 -11.01 15.32 -7.24
C VAL A 135 -12.47 15.25 -6.87
N SER A 136 -12.80 14.90 -5.62
CA SER A 136 -14.20 14.93 -5.18
C SER A 136 -14.75 16.36 -5.18
N ASP A 137 -16.05 16.48 -5.44
CA ASP A 137 -16.74 17.77 -5.40
C ASP A 137 -16.67 18.38 -3.99
N MET A 138 -16.78 17.54 -2.95
CA MET A 138 -16.69 18.00 -1.56
C MET A 138 -15.29 18.52 -1.23
N LEU A 139 -14.23 17.78 -1.57
CA LEU A 139 -12.86 18.22 -1.32
C LEU A 139 -12.54 19.49 -2.13
N SER A 140 -13.04 19.59 -3.35
CA SER A 140 -12.90 20.80 -4.18
C SER A 140 -13.61 22.00 -3.53
N ALA A 141 -14.82 21.81 -3.01
CA ALA A 141 -15.61 22.85 -2.35
C ALA A 141 -14.99 23.30 -1.01
N GLU A 142 -14.64 22.35 -0.14
CA GLU A 142 -14.09 22.63 1.19
C GLU A 142 -12.70 23.25 1.12
N THR A 143 -11.89 22.85 0.13
CA THR A 143 -10.58 23.48 -0.06
C THR A 143 -10.69 24.86 -0.70
N ALA A 144 -11.80 25.24 -1.35
CA ALA A 144 -11.90 26.47 -2.17
C ALA A 144 -11.50 27.76 -1.43
N ASN A 145 -11.69 27.79 -0.11
CA ASN A 145 -11.33 28.92 0.75
C ASN A 145 -9.89 28.88 1.27
N LEU A 146 -9.18 27.78 1.03
CA LEU A 146 -7.77 27.61 1.39
C LEU A 146 -6.87 28.12 0.27
N SER A 147 -5.80 28.80 0.64
CA SER A 147 -4.73 29.17 -0.28
C SER A 147 -3.94 27.94 -0.74
N ASP A 148 -3.31 28.04 -1.91
CA ASP A 148 -2.40 27.00 -2.41
C ASP A 148 -1.25 26.70 -1.43
N GLU A 149 -0.83 27.69 -0.64
CA GLU A 149 0.20 27.52 0.38
C GLU A 149 -0.31 26.72 1.58
N GLN A 150 -1.55 26.98 2.04
CA GLN A 150 -2.18 26.17 3.09
C GLN A 150 -2.29 24.71 2.63
N ILE A 151 -2.73 24.45 1.40
CA ILE A 151 -2.83 23.09 0.87
C ILE A 151 -1.45 22.40 0.83
N LYS A 152 -0.40 23.10 0.39
CA LYS A 152 0.98 22.57 0.46
C LYS A 152 1.42 22.26 1.89
N ASN A 153 1.13 23.15 2.85
CA ASN A 153 1.48 22.94 4.24
C ASN A 153 0.75 21.71 4.81
N MET A 154 -0.50 21.49 4.44
CA MET A 154 -1.25 20.29 4.79
C MET A 154 -0.59 19.03 4.22
N ILE A 155 -0.23 19.02 2.93
CA ILE A 155 0.48 17.89 2.29
C ILE A 155 1.82 17.64 2.99
N ALA A 156 2.58 18.68 3.29
CA ALA A 156 3.86 18.58 3.99
C ALA A 156 3.69 18.02 5.43
N ALA A 157 2.64 18.45 6.13
CA ALA A 157 2.32 17.93 7.45
C ALA A 157 2.02 16.43 7.42
N LEU A 158 1.20 15.97 6.47
CA LEU A 158 0.85 14.55 6.31
C LEU A 158 2.06 13.69 5.91
N THR A 159 2.85 14.17 4.95
CA THR A 159 4.04 13.43 4.50
C THR A 159 5.18 13.44 5.52
N SER A 160 5.24 14.43 6.42
CA SER A 160 6.26 14.46 7.48
C SER A 160 6.20 13.29 8.45
N ALA A 161 5.04 12.65 8.63
CA ALA A 161 4.91 11.45 9.45
C ALA A 161 5.50 10.19 8.79
N LEU A 162 5.69 10.21 7.47
CA LEU A 162 6.26 9.09 6.69
C LEU A 162 7.79 9.05 6.73
N ASP A 163 8.45 10.11 7.21
CA ASP A 163 9.92 10.27 7.19
C ASP A 163 10.66 9.43 8.26
N GLY A 164 9.99 8.48 8.91
CA GLY A 164 10.61 7.43 9.73
C GLY A 164 11.27 7.88 11.04
N THR A 165 11.10 9.14 11.46
CA THR A 165 11.73 9.70 12.67
C THR A 165 10.96 9.44 13.96
N TYR A 166 9.81 8.76 13.90
CA TYR A 166 8.94 8.56 15.05
C TYR A 166 9.06 7.15 15.62
N THR A 167 9.17 7.08 16.95
CA THR A 167 9.22 5.80 17.69
C THR A 167 7.84 5.17 17.88
N ASP A 168 6.77 5.93 17.62
CA ASP A 168 5.38 5.48 17.69
C ASP A 168 4.59 6.04 16.49
N GLU A 169 4.25 5.14 15.57
CA GLU A 169 3.54 5.45 14.32
C GLU A 169 2.17 6.09 14.56
N ALA A 170 1.43 5.61 15.56
CA ALA A 170 0.08 6.09 15.82
C ALA A 170 0.09 7.55 16.33
N SER A 171 1.05 7.88 17.20
CA SER A 171 1.24 9.25 17.68
C SER A 171 1.75 10.18 16.57
N ALA A 172 2.65 9.69 15.71
CA ALA A 172 3.15 10.46 14.56
C ALA A 172 2.02 10.88 13.61
N VAL A 173 1.15 9.93 13.28
CA VAL A 173 0.01 10.13 12.40
C VAL A 173 -1.00 11.12 12.99
N LYS A 174 -1.34 10.98 14.27
CA LYS A 174 -2.23 11.93 14.95
C LYS A 174 -1.66 13.35 14.96
N MET A 175 -0.36 13.49 15.21
CA MET A 175 0.29 14.81 15.15
C MET A 175 0.29 15.40 13.74
N ALA A 176 0.51 14.59 12.71
CA ALA A 176 0.45 15.04 11.32
C ALA A 176 -0.96 15.52 10.94
N ILE A 177 -1.99 14.77 11.33
CA ILE A 177 -3.40 15.17 11.12
C ILE A 177 -3.70 16.49 11.86
N MET A 178 -3.28 16.64 13.11
CA MET A 178 -3.48 17.90 13.84
C MET A 178 -2.79 19.08 13.16
N LYS A 179 -1.57 18.91 12.66
CA LYS A 179 -0.85 19.96 11.93
C LYS A 179 -1.60 20.32 10.65
N ALA A 180 -2.08 19.34 9.89
CA ALA A 180 -2.83 19.59 8.66
C ALA A 180 -4.18 20.29 8.94
N VAL A 181 -4.95 19.82 9.93
CA VAL A 181 -6.22 20.46 10.34
C VAL A 181 -6.01 21.92 10.75
N LYS A 182 -4.91 22.23 11.42
CA LYS A 182 -4.59 23.60 11.84
C LYS A 182 -4.41 24.56 10.65
N GLU A 183 -3.96 24.08 9.50
CA GLU A 183 -3.83 24.93 8.29
C GLU A 183 -5.19 25.27 7.67
N ALA A 184 -6.23 24.48 7.97
CA ALA A 184 -7.60 24.69 7.52
C ALA A 184 -8.46 25.54 8.47
N ALA A 185 -7.95 25.82 9.69
CA ALA A 185 -8.61 26.63 10.72
C ALA A 185 -8.21 28.11 10.64
#